data_AF-A0A2T2TI39-F1
#
_entry.id   AF-A0A2T2TI39-F1
#
_cell.length_a   1.000
_cell.length_b   1.000
_cell.length_c   1.000
_cell.angle_alpha   90.00
_cell.angle_beta   90.00
_cell.angle_gamma   90.00
#
_symmetry.space_group_name_H-M   'P 1'
#
loop_
_entity.id
_entity.type
_entity.pdbx_description
1 polymer ?
#
loop_
_entity_poly.entity_id
_entity_poly.type
_entity_poly.pdbx_seq_one_letter_code
_entity_poly.pdbx_strand_id
1 'polypeptide(L)'
;MATSSGALQTGIQVFLGLVVIGLSYFLYRSITEPYDRIEQQQQRIEDTRQRMINVRTALVDYERDSSSYPDSLDLLVQHIRDDSLLSTRQDSVFGSALNYDSLLYSSRSGERFQYALSDTGRVETYLLQDPASDDEIGTLSGDPTQQNAASWE
;
A
#
# COMPACT_ATOMS: atom_id res chain seq x y z
N MET A 1 30.57 61.80 -28.68
CA MET A 1 30.00 60.44 -28.84
C MET A 1 29.85 59.85 -27.44
N ALA A 2 28.67 59.97 -26.85
CA ALA A 2 28.38 59.47 -25.51
C ALA A 2 26.99 58.83 -25.55
N THR A 3 26.91 57.64 -26.12
CA THR A 3 25.64 56.91 -26.30
C THR A 3 25.78 55.42 -25.99
N SER A 4 26.91 54.99 -25.41
CA SER A 4 27.17 53.57 -25.11
C SER A 4 26.87 53.15 -23.68
N SER A 5 26.70 54.07 -22.73
CA SER A 5 26.52 53.74 -21.31
C SER A 5 25.09 53.32 -20.97
N GLY A 6 24.07 53.96 -21.56
CA GLY A 6 22.66 53.63 -21.31
C GLY A 6 22.25 52.25 -21.86
N ALA A 7 22.65 51.94 -23.09
CA ALA A 7 22.29 50.67 -23.73
C ALA A 7 22.95 49.45 -23.05
N LEU A 8 24.18 49.60 -22.53
CA LEU A 8 24.86 48.53 -21.80
C LEU A 8 24.17 48.23 -20.46
N GLN A 9 23.73 49.28 -19.76
CA GLN A 9 23.04 49.17 -18.47
C GLN A 9 21.66 48.54 -18.65
N THR A 10 20.90 48.90 -19.70
CA THR A 10 19.63 48.26 -20.05
C THR A 10 19.81 46.80 -20.43
N GLY A 11 20.85 46.45 -21.22
CA GLY A 11 21.13 45.07 -21.61
C GLY A 11 21.42 44.16 -20.41
N ILE A 12 22.24 44.63 -19.47
CA ILE A 12 22.54 43.89 -18.22
C ILE A 12 21.27 43.71 -17.38
N GLN A 13 20.42 44.74 -17.29
CA GLN A 13 19.19 44.67 -16.50
C GLN A 13 18.16 43.68 -17.08
N VAL A 14 18.03 43.62 -18.40
CA VAL A 14 17.17 42.64 -19.09
C VAL A 14 17.71 41.22 -18.90
N PHE A 15 19.03 41.03 -19.03
CA PHE A 15 19.67 39.75 -18.79
C PHE A 15 19.49 39.28 -17.34
N LEU A 16 19.70 40.16 -16.36
CA LEU A 16 19.45 39.87 -14.94
C LEU A 16 17.99 39.50 -14.69
N GLY A 17 17.05 40.21 -15.31
CA GLY A 17 15.62 39.86 -15.24
C GLY A 17 15.33 38.46 -15.78
N LEU A 18 15.91 38.10 -16.92
CA LEU A 18 15.79 36.75 -17.50
C LEU A 18 16.44 35.68 -16.61
N VAL A 19 17.59 35.97 -16.02
CA VAL A 19 18.29 35.07 -15.09
C VAL A 19 17.45 34.86 -13.83
N VAL A 20 16.84 35.91 -13.28
CA VAL A 20 15.93 35.80 -12.12
C VAL A 20 14.72 34.93 -12.48
N ILE A 21 14.07 35.16 -13.62
CA ILE A 21 12.92 34.34 -14.06
C ILE A 21 13.34 32.87 -14.28
N GLY A 22 14.49 32.64 -14.91
CA GLY A 22 15.03 31.29 -15.14
C GLY A 22 15.37 30.56 -13.83
N LEU A 23 15.99 31.26 -12.88
CA LEU A 23 16.28 30.71 -11.54
C LEU A 23 14.99 30.45 -10.75
N SER A 24 13.99 31.35 -10.81
CA SER A 24 12.69 31.13 -10.19
C SER A 24 11.99 29.87 -10.73
N TYR A 25 12.04 29.64 -12.04
CA TYR A 25 11.51 28.42 -12.66
C TYR A 25 12.31 27.16 -12.24
N PHE A 26 13.63 27.26 -12.20
CA PHE A 26 14.50 26.16 -11.78
C PHE A 26 14.28 25.78 -10.31
N LEU A 27 14.12 26.76 -9.41
CA LEU A 27 13.78 26.52 -8.01
C LEU A 27 12.41 25.84 -7.87
N TYR A 28 11.40 26.28 -8.64
CA TYR A 28 10.07 25.64 -8.64
C TYR A 28 10.18 24.17 -9.04
N ARG A 29 10.85 23.87 -10.16
CA ARG A 29 11.01 22.50 -10.66
C ARG A 29 11.80 21.62 -9.69
N SER A 30 12.88 22.16 -9.10
CA SER A 30 13.76 21.41 -8.19
C SER A 30 13.09 21.02 -6.88
N ILE A 31 12.01 21.71 -6.48
CA ILE A 31 11.25 21.38 -5.26
C ILE A 31 10.08 20.42 -5.56
N THR A 32 9.46 20.50 -6.73
CA THR A 32 8.28 19.67 -7.08
C THR A 32 8.64 18.25 -7.54
N GLU A 33 9.71 18.04 -8.31
CA GLU A 33 10.10 16.70 -8.83
C GLU A 33 10.38 15.59 -7.76
N PRO A 34 10.93 15.86 -6.56
CA PRO A 34 11.17 14.80 -5.59
C PRO A 34 9.91 14.31 -4.83
N TYR A 35 8.81 15.06 -4.84
CA TYR A 35 7.60 14.69 -4.08
C TYR A 35 6.85 13.51 -4.71
N ASP A 36 6.70 13.50 -6.04
CA ASP A 36 5.91 12.49 -6.75
C ASP A 36 6.45 11.06 -6.56
N ARG A 37 7.76 10.91 -6.40
CA ARG A 37 8.43 9.61 -6.20
C ARG A 37 8.09 9.00 -4.84
N ILE A 38 7.99 9.84 -3.81
CA ILE A 38 7.75 9.41 -2.43
C ILE A 38 6.26 9.04 -2.26
N GLU A 39 5.37 9.82 -2.87
CA GLU A 39 3.93 9.60 -2.79
C GLU A 39 3.52 8.27 -3.44
N GLN A 40 4.09 7.94 -4.61
CA GLN A 40 3.85 6.66 -5.28
C GLN A 40 4.36 5.45 -4.49
N GLN A 41 5.44 5.60 -3.73
CA GLN A 41 5.96 4.52 -2.88
C GLN A 41 5.06 4.31 -1.66
N GLN A 42 4.63 5.41 -1.02
CA GLN A 42 3.69 5.34 0.10
C GLN A 42 2.35 4.74 -0.31
N GLN A 43 1.83 5.11 -1.48
CA GLN A 43 0.60 4.52 -2.03
C GLN A 43 0.70 3.01 -2.17
N ARG A 44 1.80 2.47 -2.72
CA ARG A 44 1.97 1.01 -2.84
C ARG A 44 2.07 0.30 -1.48
N ILE A 45 2.70 0.94 -0.50
CA ILE A 45 2.79 0.40 0.86
C ILE A 45 1.39 0.32 1.46
N GLU A 46 0.63 1.41 1.37
CA GLU A 46 -0.72 1.49 1.91
C GLU A 46 -1.67 0.52 1.20
N ASP A 47 -1.61 0.44 -0.13
CA ASP A 47 -2.39 -0.53 -0.91
C ASP A 47 -2.07 -1.98 -0.50
N THR A 48 -0.80 -2.28 -0.23
CA THR A 48 -0.38 -3.61 0.19
C THR A 48 -0.93 -3.93 1.58
N ARG A 49 -0.80 -3.00 2.53
CA ARG A 49 -1.35 -3.15 3.89
C ARG A 49 -2.87 -3.28 3.85
N GLN A 50 -3.55 -2.48 3.04
CA GLN A 50 -4.99 -2.56 2.86
C GLN A 50 -5.41 -3.93 2.29
N ARG A 51 -4.67 -4.48 1.33
CA ARG A 51 -4.92 -5.85 0.82
C ARG A 51 -4.73 -6.89 1.92
N MET A 52 -3.66 -6.80 2.71
CA MET A 52 -3.43 -7.71 3.83
C MET A 52 -4.54 -7.60 4.89
N ILE A 53 -5.00 -6.39 5.19
CA ILE A 53 -6.16 -6.15 6.08
C ILE A 53 -7.42 -6.78 5.49
N ASN A 54 -7.66 -6.65 4.19
CA ASN A 54 -8.81 -7.27 3.54
C ASN A 54 -8.75 -8.81 3.62
N VAL A 55 -7.55 -9.39 3.44
CA VAL A 55 -7.32 -10.84 3.62
C VAL A 55 -7.58 -11.23 5.09
N ARG A 56 -7.06 -10.48 6.06
CA ARG A 56 -7.35 -10.67 7.50
C ARG A 56 -8.85 -10.67 7.77
N THR A 57 -9.58 -9.67 7.26
CA THR A 57 -11.02 -9.55 7.45
C THR A 57 -11.74 -10.78 6.90
N ALA A 58 -11.37 -11.25 5.71
CA ALA A 58 -11.94 -12.45 5.14
C ALA A 58 -11.58 -13.72 5.93
N LEU A 59 -10.34 -13.83 6.44
CA LEU A 59 -9.91 -14.96 7.28
C LEU A 59 -10.72 -15.03 8.58
N VAL A 60 -10.96 -13.89 9.23
CA VAL A 60 -11.78 -13.80 10.45
C VAL A 60 -13.24 -14.15 10.15
N ASP A 61 -13.76 -13.72 9.00
CA ASP A 61 -15.13 -14.05 8.61
C ASP A 61 -15.30 -15.55 8.29
N TYR A 62 -14.31 -16.14 7.60
CA TYR A 62 -14.25 -17.58 7.36
C TYR A 62 -14.17 -18.39 8.67
N GLU A 63 -13.31 -17.98 9.60
CA GLU A 63 -13.20 -18.63 10.92
C GLU A 63 -14.51 -18.54 11.69
N ARG A 64 -15.23 -17.43 11.57
CA ARG A 64 -16.55 -17.28 12.20
C ARG A 64 -17.61 -18.23 11.64
N ASP A 65 -17.55 -18.56 10.35
CA ASP A 65 -18.48 -19.49 9.69
C ASP A 65 -18.08 -20.96 9.87
N SER A 66 -16.80 -21.27 9.66
CA SER A 66 -16.25 -22.64 9.64
C SER A 66 -15.57 -23.08 10.96
N SER A 67 -15.52 -22.21 11.98
CA SER A 67 -14.84 -22.44 13.28
C SER A 67 -13.35 -22.80 13.19
N SER A 68 -12.73 -22.55 12.04
CA SER A 68 -11.31 -22.80 11.73
C SER A 68 -10.89 -21.91 10.55
N TYR A 69 -9.60 -21.61 10.44
CA TYR A 69 -9.01 -20.91 9.32
C TYR A 69 -8.84 -21.83 8.11
N PRO A 70 -8.83 -21.27 6.88
CA PRO A 70 -8.68 -22.08 5.68
C PRO A 70 -7.24 -22.56 5.53
N ASP A 71 -7.05 -23.81 5.10
CA ASP A 71 -5.72 -24.40 4.84
C ASP A 71 -4.90 -23.62 3.80
N SER A 72 -5.56 -22.83 2.94
CA SER A 72 -4.91 -22.03 1.92
C SER A 72 -5.70 -20.77 1.57
N LEU A 73 -4.99 -19.74 1.10
CA LEU A 73 -5.60 -18.51 0.62
C LEU A 73 -6.49 -18.71 -0.63
N ASP A 74 -6.29 -19.79 -1.41
CA ASP A 74 -7.17 -20.07 -2.56
C ASP A 74 -8.56 -20.51 -2.10
N LEU A 75 -8.64 -21.33 -1.03
CA LEU A 75 -9.90 -21.72 -0.41
C LEU A 75 -10.63 -20.50 0.18
N LEU A 76 -9.89 -19.57 0.77
CA LEU A 76 -10.43 -18.31 1.24
C LEU A 76 -11.09 -17.53 0.09
N VAL A 77 -10.37 -17.34 -1.02
CA VAL A 77 -10.91 -16.61 -2.19
C VAL A 77 -12.12 -17.33 -2.78
N GLN A 78 -12.10 -18.65 -2.84
CA GLN A 78 -13.26 -19.42 -3.27
C GLN A 78 -14.47 -19.19 -2.36
N HIS A 79 -14.28 -19.22 -1.03
CA HIS A 79 -15.35 -18.97 -0.08
C HIS A 79 -15.96 -17.56 -0.24
N ILE A 80 -15.13 -16.52 -0.41
CA ILE A 80 -15.65 -15.15 -0.63
C ILE A 80 -16.45 -15.06 -1.95
N ARG A 81 -16.04 -15.81 -2.99
CA ARG A 81 -16.75 -15.84 -4.28
C ARG A 81 -18.07 -16.62 -4.20
N ASP A 82 -18.08 -17.72 -3.46
CA ASP A 82 -19.25 -18.58 -3.29
C ASP A 82 -20.27 -17.95 -2.33
N ASP A 83 -19.83 -17.16 -1.35
CA ASP A 83 -20.70 -16.44 -0.45
C ASP A 83 -21.29 -15.17 -1.10
N SER A 84 -22.54 -15.32 -1.54
CA SER A 84 -23.36 -14.24 -2.10
C SER A 84 -23.51 -13.01 -1.18
N LEU A 85 -23.40 -13.16 0.14
CA LEU A 85 -23.51 -12.05 1.09
C LEU A 85 -22.23 -11.21 1.10
N LEU A 86 -21.06 -11.87 1.15
CA LEU A 86 -19.77 -11.20 1.06
C LEU A 86 -19.58 -10.55 -0.32
N SER A 87 -19.99 -11.24 -1.39
CA SER A 87 -19.90 -10.70 -2.75
C SER A 87 -20.81 -9.49 -2.98
N THR A 88 -21.96 -9.42 -2.31
CA THR A 88 -22.92 -8.32 -2.45
C THR A 88 -22.62 -7.14 -1.53
N ARG A 89 -21.99 -7.39 -0.36
CA ARG A 89 -21.67 -6.36 0.63
C ARG A 89 -20.19 -6.02 0.71
N GLN A 90 -19.43 -6.27 -0.36
CA GLN A 90 -17.99 -6.04 -0.38
C GLN A 90 -17.61 -4.62 0.05
N ASP A 91 -18.29 -3.60 -0.48
CA ASP A 91 -18.01 -2.20 -0.14
C ASP A 91 -18.24 -1.89 1.34
N SER A 92 -19.15 -2.61 2.00
CA SER A 92 -19.44 -2.42 3.43
C SER A 92 -18.46 -3.17 4.33
N VAL A 93 -17.97 -4.35 3.90
CA VAL A 93 -17.08 -5.22 4.68
C VAL A 93 -15.62 -4.82 4.50
N PHE A 94 -15.21 -4.54 3.26
CA PHE A 94 -13.83 -4.26 2.88
C PHE A 94 -13.57 -2.77 2.56
N GLY A 95 -14.60 -1.92 2.64
CA GLY A 95 -14.51 -0.48 2.38
C GLY A 95 -14.32 -0.10 0.90
N SER A 96 -14.14 -1.09 0.02
CA SER A 96 -13.94 -0.90 -1.42
C SER A 96 -14.21 -2.19 -2.20
N ALA A 97 -14.42 -2.07 -3.50
CA ALA A 97 -14.58 -3.21 -4.40
C ALA A 97 -13.30 -4.07 -4.40
N LEU A 98 -13.45 -5.36 -4.11
CA LEU A 98 -12.32 -6.28 -4.06
C LEU A 98 -11.93 -6.76 -5.45
N ASN A 99 -10.63 -6.70 -5.75
CA ASN A 99 -10.06 -7.42 -6.89
C ASN A 99 -9.50 -8.76 -6.41
N TYR A 100 -10.26 -9.84 -6.58
CA TYR A 100 -9.87 -11.17 -6.13
C TYR A 100 -8.54 -11.67 -6.68
N ASP A 101 -8.23 -11.34 -7.94
CA ASP A 101 -7.02 -11.80 -8.60
C ASP A 101 -5.77 -11.10 -8.07
N SER A 102 -5.92 -9.89 -7.53
CA SER A 102 -4.82 -9.10 -6.94
C SER A 102 -4.81 -9.13 -5.41
N LEU A 103 -5.87 -9.64 -4.78
CA LEU A 103 -6.06 -9.62 -3.33
C LEU A 103 -4.94 -10.38 -2.60
N LEU A 104 -4.48 -11.48 -3.20
CA LEU A 104 -3.44 -12.33 -2.62
C LEU A 104 -2.02 -11.89 -2.97
N TYR A 105 -1.86 -10.75 -3.65
CA TYR A 105 -0.57 -10.28 -4.16
C TYR A 105 -0.21 -8.90 -3.61
N SER A 106 1.06 -8.74 -3.25
CA SER A 106 1.64 -7.48 -2.81
C SER A 106 1.59 -6.44 -3.92
N SER A 107 1.10 -5.22 -3.64
CA SER A 107 1.14 -4.11 -4.59
C SER A 107 2.57 -3.57 -4.78
N ARG A 108 3.46 -3.88 -3.83
CA ARG A 108 4.86 -3.46 -3.81
C ARG A 108 5.73 -4.29 -4.74
N SER A 109 5.68 -5.62 -4.62
CA SER A 109 6.50 -6.55 -5.42
C SER A 109 5.74 -7.28 -6.53
N GLY A 110 4.41 -7.40 -6.42
CA GLY A 110 3.61 -8.25 -7.28
C GLY A 110 3.67 -9.74 -6.91
N GLU A 111 4.39 -10.09 -5.84
CA GLU A 111 4.50 -11.46 -5.36
C GLU A 111 3.31 -11.83 -4.47
N ARG A 112 3.03 -13.12 -4.38
CA ARG A 112 1.92 -13.65 -3.59
C ARG A 112 2.27 -13.61 -2.10
N PHE A 113 1.31 -13.24 -1.26
CA PHE A 113 1.46 -13.29 0.19
C PHE A 113 1.73 -14.72 0.67
N GLN A 114 2.63 -14.83 1.65
CA GLN A 114 2.94 -16.09 2.30
C GLN A 114 1.92 -16.32 3.41
N TYR A 115 1.34 -17.52 3.43
CA TYR A 115 0.35 -17.91 4.42
C TYR A 115 0.79 -19.21 5.09
N ALA A 116 0.75 -19.22 6.42
CA ALA A 116 1.01 -20.40 7.22
C ALA A 116 -0.03 -20.52 8.33
N LEU A 117 -0.53 -21.74 8.54
CA LEU A 117 -1.45 -22.07 9.62
C LEU A 117 -0.71 -22.85 10.70
N SER A 118 -0.96 -22.53 11.97
CA SER A 118 -0.46 -23.23 13.14
C SER A 118 -1.63 -23.62 14.04
N ASP A 119 -1.92 -24.92 14.06
CA ASP A 119 -2.92 -25.58 14.91
C ASP A 119 -2.30 -26.17 16.19
N THR A 120 -0.98 -26.06 16.35
CA THR A 120 -0.21 -26.68 17.44
C THR A 120 -0.39 -26.00 18.81
N GLY A 121 -1.02 -24.82 18.82
CA GLY A 121 -1.23 -23.98 20.00
C GLY A 121 -2.51 -24.32 20.78
N ARG A 122 -2.83 -23.47 21.76
CA ARG A 122 -4.12 -23.54 22.48
C ARG A 122 -5.29 -23.04 21.64
N VAL A 123 -4.98 -22.16 20.69
CA VAL A 123 -5.87 -21.61 19.68
C VAL A 123 -5.20 -21.77 18.34
N GLU A 124 -6.00 -22.00 17.31
CA GLU A 124 -5.51 -22.01 15.95
C GLU A 124 -5.10 -20.58 15.55
N THR A 125 -3.91 -20.44 14.99
CA THR A 125 -3.34 -19.13 14.62
C THR A 125 -2.77 -19.20 13.22
N TYR A 126 -2.81 -18.08 12.50
CA TYR A 126 -2.23 -17.99 11.16
C TYR A 126 -1.18 -16.89 11.12
N LEU A 127 -0.31 -16.97 10.12
CA LEU A 127 0.64 -15.93 9.76
C LEU A 127 0.46 -15.59 8.28
N LEU A 128 0.19 -14.32 8.00
CA LEU A 128 0.13 -13.74 6.67
C LEU A 128 1.26 -12.73 6.52
N GLN A 129 2.18 -12.97 5.60
CA GLN A 129 3.40 -12.15 5.44
C GLN A 129 3.57 -11.66 4.00
N ASP A 130 4.03 -10.41 3.84
CA ASP A 130 4.51 -9.89 2.56
C ASP A 130 5.91 -10.44 2.25
N PRO A 131 6.14 -11.16 1.14
CA PRO A 131 7.49 -11.61 0.76
C PRO A 131 8.50 -10.46 0.57
N ALA A 132 8.01 -9.24 0.29
CA ALA A 132 8.85 -8.09 0.00
C ALA A 132 9.13 -7.18 1.20
N SER A 133 8.63 -7.52 2.41
CA SER A 133 8.85 -6.73 3.62
C SER A 133 8.66 -7.53 4.92
N ASP A 134 8.94 -6.89 6.05
CA ASP A 134 8.59 -7.41 7.39
C ASP A 134 7.14 -7.08 7.78
N ASP A 135 6.29 -6.66 6.83
CA ASP A 135 4.86 -6.44 7.09
C ASP A 135 4.20 -7.83 7.20
N GLU A 136 3.63 -8.13 8.38
CA GLU A 136 2.96 -9.39 8.68
C GLU A 136 1.71 -9.18 9.52
N ILE A 137 0.76 -10.11 9.41
CA ILE A 137 -0.44 -10.18 10.23
C ILE A 137 -0.53 -11.57 10.84
N GLY A 138 -0.74 -11.62 12.15
CA GLY A 138 -0.94 -12.86 12.88
C GLY A 138 0.34 -13.40 13.51
N THR A 139 0.30 -14.66 13.94
CA THR A 139 1.41 -15.34 14.59
C THR A 139 1.29 -16.85 14.40
N LEU A 140 2.41 -17.57 14.54
CA LEU A 140 2.41 -19.03 14.64
C LEU A 140 2.59 -19.53 16.08
N SER A 141 2.75 -18.60 17.04
CA SER A 141 3.05 -18.89 18.44
C SER A 141 1.86 -19.50 19.22
N GLY A 142 0.65 -19.45 18.67
CA GLY A 142 -0.57 -19.84 19.39
C GLY A 142 -1.02 -18.81 20.44
N ASP A 143 -0.53 -17.57 20.34
CA ASP A 143 -0.95 -16.45 21.20
C ASP A 143 -2.21 -15.78 20.62
N PRO A 144 -3.37 -15.86 21.31
CA PRO A 144 -4.62 -15.28 20.84
C PRO A 144 -4.57 -13.75 20.71
N THR A 145 -3.68 -13.07 21.43
CA THR A 145 -3.57 -11.60 21.36
C THR A 145 -2.87 -11.13 20.08
N GLN A 146 -2.04 -11.99 19.49
CA GLN A 146 -1.28 -11.69 18.27
C GLN A 146 -1.90 -12.29 17.01
N GLN A 147 -2.91 -13.14 17.14
CA GLN A 147 -3.54 -13.89 16.05
C GLN A 147 -4.06 -13.03 14.88
N ASN A 148 -4.54 -11.81 15.15
CA ASN A 148 -5.04 -10.88 14.12
C ASN A 148 -4.29 -9.53 14.12
N ALA A 149 -3.21 -9.43 14.90
CA ALA A 149 -2.43 -8.21 15.03
C ALA A 149 -1.58 -7.99 13.78
N ALA A 150 -1.61 -6.78 13.22
CA ALA A 150 -0.68 -6.41 12.17
C ALA A 150 0.62 -5.88 12.78
N SER A 151 1.77 -6.16 12.15
CA SER A 151 3.08 -5.73 12.66
C SER A 151 3.28 -4.20 12.64
N TRP A 152 2.41 -3.47 11.92
CA TRP A 152 2.44 -2.02 11.78
C TRP A 152 1.36 -1.28 12.57
N GLU A 153 0.50 -2.00 13.30
CA GLU A 153 -0.51 -1.42 14.23
C GLU A 153 0.08 -1.25 15.64
#